data_AF-A0A7S3IFD4-F1
#
_entry.id   AF-A0A7S3IFD4-F1
#
_cell.length_a   1.000
_cell.length_b   1.000
_cell.length_c   1.000
_cell.angle_alpha   90.00
_cell.angle_beta   90.00
_cell.angle_gamma   90.00
#
_symmetry.space_group_name_H-M   'P 1'
#
loop_
_entity.id
_entity.type
_entity.pdbx_description
1 polymer ?
#
loop_
_entity_poly.entity_id
_entity_poly.type
_entity_poly.pdbx_seq_one_letter_code
_entity_poly.pdbx_strand_id
1 'polypeptide(L)'
;MTCHAFGITSIDTPYVQYENKEGLVAELDYLKKIGMKAKFAIHPLQVDPINTAFCPTDEQVEYYGSMVSEFDKAQAEEGKAAINFRGKMVDIAAYKRGLDFLKQYEQLKHLK
;
A
#
# COMPACT_ATOMS: atom_id res chain seq x y z
N MET A 1 8.98 -1.83 12.14
CA MET A 1 10.28 -1.44 11.54
C MET A 1 11.16 -2.64 11.20
N THR A 2 11.47 -3.54 12.15
CA THR A 2 12.31 -4.73 11.90
C THR A 2 11.82 -5.56 10.72
N CYS A 3 10.53 -5.91 10.67
CA CYS A 3 10.00 -6.69 9.55
C CYS A 3 10.27 -6.02 8.20
N HIS A 4 10.03 -4.71 8.07
CA HIS A 4 10.32 -3.96 6.84
C HIS A 4 11.81 -4.01 6.46
N ALA A 5 12.71 -3.80 7.41
CA ALA A 5 14.15 -3.84 7.17
C ALA A 5 14.64 -5.21 6.66
N PHE A 6 13.96 -6.29 7.06
CA PHE A 6 14.26 -7.66 6.66
C PHE A 6 13.35 -8.19 5.52
N GLY A 7 12.50 -7.36 4.94
CA GLY A 7 11.56 -7.79 3.89
C GLY A 7 10.49 -8.79 4.36
N ILE A 8 10.19 -8.81 5.66
CA ILE A 8 9.17 -9.66 6.28
C ILE A 8 7.84 -8.90 6.36
N THR A 9 6.74 -9.58 6.06
CA THR A 9 5.39 -9.02 6.18
C THR A 9 5.03 -8.79 7.66
N SER A 10 4.64 -7.56 8.00
CA SER A 10 4.15 -7.21 9.33
C SER A 10 2.64 -7.50 9.45
N ILE A 11 2.27 -8.34 10.42
CA ILE A 11 0.90 -8.76 10.68
C ILE A 11 0.52 -8.31 12.10
N ASP A 12 -0.58 -7.58 12.21
CA ASP A 12 -1.13 -7.12 13.48
C ASP A 12 -2.01 -8.17 14.17
N THR A 13 -2.10 -8.05 15.48
CA THR A 13 -2.83 -8.94 16.39
C THR A 13 -4.37 -8.86 16.22
N PRO A 14 -5.14 -9.83 16.74
CA PRO A 14 -6.60 -9.78 16.69
C PRO A 14 -7.23 -8.55 17.37
N TYR A 15 -8.31 -8.04 16.81
CA TYR A 15 -9.19 -7.08 17.49
C TYR A 15 -10.35 -7.82 18.16
N VAL A 16 -10.37 -7.81 19.49
CA VAL A 16 -11.26 -8.70 20.29
C VAL A 16 -12.71 -8.23 20.30
N GLN A 17 -12.96 -6.92 20.24
CA GLN A 17 -14.31 -6.34 20.25
C GLN A 17 -14.95 -6.45 18.86
N TYR A 18 -15.25 -7.67 18.40
CA TYR A 18 -15.61 -7.93 17.00
C TYR A 18 -16.89 -7.22 16.51
N GLU A 19 -17.80 -6.82 17.42
CA GLU A 19 -19.01 -6.04 17.10
C GLU A 19 -18.73 -4.54 16.93
N ASN A 20 -17.63 -4.03 17.48
CA ASN A 20 -17.26 -2.62 17.42
C ASN A 20 -16.51 -2.31 16.11
N LYS A 21 -17.29 -2.12 15.04
CA LYS A 21 -16.76 -1.85 13.70
C LYS A 21 -16.03 -0.52 13.61
N GLU A 22 -16.53 0.52 14.26
CA GLU A 22 -15.94 1.87 14.24
C GLU A 22 -14.56 1.87 14.89
N GLY A 23 -14.42 1.17 16.02
CA GLY A 23 -13.14 0.98 16.69
C GLY A 23 -12.14 0.21 15.82
N LEU A 24 -12.58 -0.85 15.14
CA LEU A 24 -11.74 -1.58 14.19
C LEU A 24 -11.25 -0.68 13.04
N VAL A 25 -12.13 0.12 12.44
CA VAL A 25 -11.74 1.04 11.35
C VAL A 25 -10.71 2.07 11.81
N ALA A 26 -10.91 2.66 12.99
CA ALA A 26 -9.96 3.62 13.56
C ALA A 26 -8.58 2.98 13.83
N GLU A 27 -8.56 1.74 14.32
CA GLU A 27 -7.32 0.99 14.52
C GLU A 27 -6.63 0.68 13.19
N LEU A 28 -7.38 0.21 12.17
CA LEU A 28 -6.85 -0.08 10.84
C LEU A 28 -6.21 1.16 10.20
N ASP A 29 -6.82 2.34 10.34
CA ASP A 29 -6.25 3.60 9.87
C ASP A 29 -4.92 3.94 10.53
N TYR A 30 -4.79 3.67 11.83
CA TYR A 30 -3.53 3.83 12.56
C TYR A 30 -2.48 2.81 12.07
N LEU A 31 -2.86 1.53 11.97
CA LEU A 31 -1.98 0.43 11.54
C LEU A 31 -1.40 0.68 10.14
N LYS A 32 -2.23 1.18 9.20
CA LYS A 32 -1.77 1.57 7.86
C LYS A 32 -0.72 2.67 7.91
N LYS A 33 -0.92 3.70 8.75
CA LYS A 33 0.01 4.83 8.89
C LYS A 33 1.38 4.41 9.42
N ILE A 34 1.43 3.39 10.28
CA ILE A 34 2.70 2.87 10.82
C ILE A 34 3.32 1.76 9.96
N GLY A 35 2.71 1.42 8.82
CA GLY A 35 3.25 0.46 7.85
C GLY A 35 2.96 -1.01 8.14
N MET A 36 1.90 -1.33 8.87
CA MET A 36 1.39 -2.70 8.94
C MET A 36 0.85 -3.15 7.58
N LYS A 37 0.95 -4.46 7.31
CA LYS A 37 0.57 -5.04 6.01
C LYS A 37 -0.66 -5.94 6.09
N ALA A 38 -0.99 -6.47 7.26
CA ALA A 38 -2.17 -7.30 7.47
C ALA A 38 -2.59 -7.28 8.95
N LYS A 39 -3.76 -7.85 9.24
CA LYS A 39 -4.29 -8.05 10.59
C LYS A 39 -5.03 -9.39 10.67
N PHE A 40 -4.93 -10.07 11.82
CA PHE A 40 -5.73 -11.26 12.07
C PHE A 40 -7.23 -10.94 12.16
N ALA A 41 -8.05 -11.68 11.41
CA ALA A 41 -9.50 -11.70 11.57
C ALA A 41 -9.90 -12.90 12.43
N ILE A 42 -10.69 -12.66 13.48
CA ILE A 42 -11.26 -13.70 14.35
C ILE A 42 -12.77 -13.87 14.14
N HIS A 43 -13.38 -12.98 13.36
CA HIS A 43 -14.81 -13.01 13.04
C HIS A 43 -15.05 -12.59 11.59
N PRO A 44 -16.01 -13.19 10.86
CA PRO A 44 -16.30 -12.84 9.46
C PRO A 44 -16.54 -11.36 9.20
N LEU A 45 -17.17 -10.64 10.15
CA LEU A 45 -17.42 -9.19 10.05
C LEU A 45 -16.15 -8.34 9.92
N GLN A 46 -14.99 -8.88 10.28
CA GLN A 46 -13.71 -8.17 10.22
C GLN A 46 -13.02 -8.32 8.87
N VAL A 47 -13.40 -9.32 8.05
CA VAL A 47 -12.73 -9.64 6.79
C VAL A 47 -12.79 -8.46 5.82
N ASP A 48 -13.99 -7.94 5.55
CA ASP A 48 -14.17 -6.85 4.58
C ASP A 48 -13.48 -5.53 5.02
N PRO A 49 -13.60 -5.07 6.29
CA PRO A 49 -12.85 -3.90 6.76
C PRO A 49 -11.33 -4.09 6.65
N ILE A 50 -10.79 -5.26 7.04
CA ILE A 50 -9.35 -5.54 6.98
C ILE A 50 -8.86 -5.55 5.54
N ASN A 51 -9.57 -6.23 4.64
CA ASN A 51 -9.22 -6.27 3.21
C ASN A 51 -9.31 -4.88 2.58
N THR A 52 -10.35 -4.11 2.88
CA THR A 52 -10.48 -2.72 2.40
C THR A 52 -9.34 -1.84 2.90
N ALA A 53 -8.85 -2.08 4.12
CA ALA A 53 -7.74 -1.34 4.68
C ALA A 53 -6.41 -1.66 3.99
N PHE A 54 -6.07 -2.94 3.78
CA PHE A 54 -4.72 -3.34 3.36
C PHE A 54 -4.57 -3.72 1.87
N CYS A 55 -5.67 -3.97 1.15
CA CYS A 55 -5.60 -4.29 -0.27
C CYS A 55 -5.47 -3.01 -1.13
N PRO A 56 -4.67 -3.05 -2.22
CA PRO A 56 -4.63 -1.97 -3.19
C PRO A 56 -5.99 -1.65 -3.82
N THR A 57 -6.30 -0.36 -3.93
CA THR A 57 -7.45 0.12 -4.69
C THR A 57 -7.06 0.39 -6.14
N ASP A 58 -8.02 0.32 -7.06
CA ASP A 58 -7.75 0.53 -8.49
C ASP A 58 -7.26 1.97 -8.76
N GLU A 59 -7.77 2.96 -8.02
CA GLU A 59 -7.29 4.35 -8.07
C GLU A 59 -5.81 4.49 -7.68
N GLN A 60 -5.36 3.72 -6.67
CA GLN A 60 -3.95 3.72 -6.28
C GLN A 60 -3.09 3.07 -7.37
N VAL A 61 -3.57 1.99 -7.98
CA VAL A 61 -2.86 1.31 -9.08
C VAL A 61 -2.72 2.24 -10.27
N GLU A 62 -3.77 2.96 -10.65
CA GLU A 62 -3.72 3.96 -11.73
C GLU A 62 -2.73 5.09 -11.40
N TYR A 63 -2.77 5.61 -10.16
CA TYR A 63 -1.86 6.65 -9.71
C TYR A 63 -0.39 6.23 -9.81
N TYR A 64 -0.05 5.08 -9.24
CA TYR A 64 1.33 4.59 -9.25
C TYR A 64 1.78 4.13 -10.64
N GLY A 65 0.89 3.55 -11.45
CA GLY A 65 1.17 3.19 -12.83
C GLY A 65 1.50 4.42 -13.68
N SER A 66 0.70 5.49 -13.56
CA SER A 66 0.97 6.76 -14.26
C SER A 66 2.28 7.38 -13.78
N MET A 67 2.52 7.40 -12.47
CA MET A 67 3.74 7.95 -11.87
C MET A 67 5.00 7.24 -12.37
N VAL A 68 4.99 5.90 -12.39
CA VAL A 68 6.11 5.08 -12.87
C VAL A 68 6.34 5.33 -14.36
N SER A 69 5.28 5.33 -15.17
CA SER A 69 5.40 5.56 -16.61
C SER A 69 5.96 6.94 -16.97
N GLU A 70 5.54 8.00 -16.27
CA GLU A 70 6.09 9.35 -16.48
C GLU A 70 7.54 9.45 -16.05
N PHE A 71 7.92 8.80 -14.94
CA PHE A 71 9.29 8.77 -14.46
C PHE A 71 10.20 8.03 -15.44
N ASP A 72 9.78 6.86 -15.93
CA ASP A 72 10.54 6.06 -16.90
C ASP A 72 10.81 6.84 -18.20
N LYS A 73 9.81 7.56 -18.72
CA LYS A 73 9.96 8.41 -19.91
C LYS A 73 10.97 9.53 -19.68
N ALA A 74 10.83 10.28 -18.59
CA ALA A 74 11.75 11.38 -18.28
C ALA A 74 13.18 10.90 -18.04
N GLN A 75 13.35 9.73 -17.44
CA GLN A 75 14.66 9.12 -17.26
C GLN A 75 15.29 8.70 -18.60
N ALA A 76 14.50 8.08 -19.49
CA ALA A 76 14.97 7.61 -20.79
C ALA A 76 15.29 8.75 -21.78
N GLU A 77 14.45 9.79 -21.83
CA GLU A 77 14.55 10.87 -22.82
C GLU A 77 15.44 12.03 -22.34
N GLU A 78 15.38 12.36 -21.05
CA GLU A 78 16.03 13.57 -20.50
C GLU A 78 17.14 13.26 -19.48
N GLY A 79 17.32 11.98 -19.11
CA GLY A 79 18.29 11.59 -18.08
C GLY A 79 17.97 12.12 -16.67
N LYS A 80 16.71 12.49 -16.41
CA LYS A 80 16.29 13.05 -15.13
C LYS A 80 16.20 11.98 -14.03
N ALA A 81 16.62 12.34 -12.82
CA ALA A 81 16.49 11.53 -11.61
C ALA A 81 15.31 11.96 -10.70
N ALA A 82 14.58 13.00 -11.10
CA ALA A 82 13.38 13.48 -10.43
C ALA A 82 12.44 14.18 -11.42
N ILE A 83 11.13 14.04 -11.21
CA ILE A 83 10.09 14.68 -12.03
C ILE A 83 9.07 15.41 -11.15
N ASN A 84 8.32 16.33 -11.75
CA ASN A 84 7.10 16.84 -11.16
C ASN A 84 5.91 16.00 -11.67
N PHE A 85 5.31 15.23 -10.79
CA PHE A 85 4.11 14.44 -11.07
C PHE A 85 2.94 15.00 -10.27
N ARG A 86 1.92 15.53 -10.98
CA ARG A 86 0.70 16.11 -10.37
C ARG A 86 0.99 17.14 -9.27
N GLY A 87 1.98 18.01 -9.49
CA GLY A 87 2.37 19.06 -8.55
C GLY A 87 3.25 18.59 -7.38
N LYS A 88 3.68 17.32 -7.38
CA LYS A 88 4.57 16.76 -6.35
C LYS A 88 5.88 16.28 -6.98
N MET A 89 6.98 16.49 -6.27
CA MET A 89 8.27 15.95 -6.68
C MET A 89 8.29 14.43 -6.44
N VAL A 90 8.66 13.69 -7.48
CA VAL A 90 8.90 12.25 -7.43
C VAL A 90 10.37 12.02 -7.73
N ASP A 91 11.08 11.46 -6.75
CA ASP A 91 12.48 11.04 -6.85
C ASP A 91 12.59 9.51 -7.01
N ILE A 92 13.81 9.01 -7.09
CA ILE A 92 14.09 7.57 -7.21
C ILE A 92 13.48 6.76 -6.04
N ALA A 93 13.41 7.32 -4.84
CA ALA A 93 12.84 6.63 -3.68
C ALA A 93 11.31 6.51 -3.77
N ALA A 94 10.62 7.56 -4.19
CA ALA A 94 9.20 7.54 -4.50
C ALA A 94 8.88 6.60 -5.68
N TYR A 95 9.69 6.63 -6.73
CA TYR A 95 9.59 5.72 -7.87
C TYR A 95 9.68 4.26 -7.45
N LYS A 96 10.70 3.87 -6.67
CA LYS A 96 10.86 2.50 -6.16
C LYS A 96 9.67 2.05 -5.32
N ARG A 97 9.13 2.92 -4.45
CA ARG A 97 7.91 2.62 -3.69
C ARG A 97 6.72 2.36 -4.61
N GLY A 98 6.59 3.09 -5.71
CA GLY A 98 5.56 2.84 -6.72
C GLY A 98 5.70 1.48 -7.39
N LEU A 99 6.92 1.09 -7.77
CA LEU A 99 7.21 -0.25 -8.31
C LEU A 99 6.86 -1.36 -7.31
N ASP A 100 7.27 -1.23 -6.06
CA ASP A 100 6.96 -2.21 -5.01
C ASP A 100 5.45 -2.34 -4.79
N PHE A 101 4.72 -1.23 -4.85
CA PHE A 101 3.26 -1.21 -4.76
C PHE A 101 2.59 -1.97 -5.92
N LEU A 102 3.01 -1.69 -7.17
CA LEU A 102 2.46 -2.35 -8.35
C LEU A 102 2.76 -3.86 -8.34
N LYS A 103 3.97 -4.25 -7.93
CA LYS A 103 4.34 -5.66 -7.73
C LYS A 103 3.46 -6.34 -6.69
N GLN A 104 3.17 -5.67 -5.57
CA GLN A 104 2.25 -6.19 -4.55
C GLN A 104 0.83 -6.37 -5.12
N TYR A 105 0.35 -5.43 -5.94
CA TYR A 105 -0.96 -5.55 -6.59
C TYR A 105 -1.02 -6.74 -7.56
N GLU A 106 0.00 -6.95 -8.40
CA GLU A 106 0.08 -8.10 -9.30
C GLU A 106 0.00 -9.43 -8.55
N GLN A 107 0.68 -9.52 -7.40
CA GLN A 107 0.63 -10.69 -6.53
C GLN A 107 -0.76 -10.93 -5.95
N LEU A 108 -1.58 -9.89 -5.73
CA LEU A 108 -2.92 -10.03 -5.14
C LEU A 108 -4.03 -10.14 -6.19
N LYS A 109 -3.74 -9.82 -7.47
CA LYS A 109 -4.73 -9.75 -8.54
C LYS A 109 -5.52 -11.05 -8.75
N HIS A 110 -4.93 -12.20 -8.44
CA HIS A 110 -5.58 -13.51 -8.58
C HIS A 110 -6.50 -13.89 -7.41
N LEU A 111 -6.52 -13.10 -6.33
CA LEU A 111 -7.36 -13.30 -5.15
C LEU A 111 -8.62 -12.42 -5.17
N LYS A 112 -8.75 -11.53 -6.15
CA LYS A 112 -9.96 -10.74 -6.42
C LYS A 112 -10.88 -11.48 -7.38
#